data_AF-A0A830CDW6-F1
#
_entry.id   AF-A0A830CDW6-F1
#
_cell.length_a   1.000
_cell.length_b   1.000
_cell.length_c   1.000
_cell.angle_alpha   90.00
_cell.angle_beta   90.00
_cell.angle_gamma   90.00
#
_symmetry.space_group_name_H-M   'P 1'
#
loop_
_entity.id
_entity.type
_entity.pdbx_description
1 polymer ?
#
loop_
_entity_poly.entity_id
_entity_poly.type
_entity_poly.pdbx_seq_one_letter_code
_entity_poly.pdbx_strand_id
1 'polypeptide(L)'
;MHTALVAGWAGSMALYELAVFDPSDPVLDPMWRQGMFVIPFMTRLGITNSWGGWSITGGTVTNPGIWSYEGVAGAHILFSGLCFLAAIWHWVYWDLEIFCDERTGKPSLDLPKIFGIHLFLSGVACFGFGAFHVTGLYGPGIWVSDPYGLTGKVQPL
;
A
#
# COMPACT_ATOMS: atom_id res chain seq x y z
N MET A 1 -9.37 4.91 14.13
CA MET A 1 -9.62 3.47 14.40
C MET A 1 -9.86 2.68 13.12
N HIS A 2 -10.89 2.97 12.31
CA HIS A 2 -11.17 2.23 11.07
C HIS A 2 -9.94 2.05 10.16
N THR A 3 -9.19 3.12 9.89
CA THR A 3 -7.94 3.05 9.10
C THR A 3 -6.90 2.11 9.69
N ALA A 4 -6.77 2.05 11.01
CA ALA A 4 -5.84 1.14 11.67
C ALA A 4 -6.24 -0.33 11.42
N LEU A 5 -7.54 -0.64 11.51
CA LEU A 5 -8.05 -1.99 11.25
C LEU A 5 -7.81 -2.42 9.80
N VAL A 6 -8.04 -1.53 8.83
CA VAL A 6 -7.80 -1.82 7.41
C VAL A 6 -6.31 -2.03 7.13
N ALA A 7 -5.44 -1.19 7.69
CA ALA A 7 -3.98 -1.36 7.56
C ALA A 7 -3.49 -2.66 8.22
N GLY A 8 -4.03 -2.99 9.40
CA GLY A 8 -3.70 -4.23 10.11
C GLY A 8 -4.16 -5.47 9.34
N TRP A 9 -5.34 -5.42 8.73
CA TRP A 9 -5.83 -6.46 7.82
C TRP A 9 -4.90 -6.62 6.62
N ALA A 10 -4.50 -5.53 5.96
CA ALA A 10 -3.62 -5.59 4.79
C ALA A 10 -2.27 -6.25 5.12
N GLY A 11 -1.63 -5.85 6.24
CA GLY A 11 -0.39 -6.46 6.69
C GLY A 11 -0.56 -7.93 7.08
N SER A 12 -1.64 -8.27 7.80
CA SER A 12 -1.90 -9.65 8.23
C SER A 12 -2.22 -10.58 7.05
N MET A 13 -2.99 -10.10 6.07
CA MET A 13 -3.28 -10.86 4.85
C MET A 13 -2.02 -11.12 4.02
N ALA A 14 -1.14 -10.11 3.89
CA ALA A 14 0.13 -10.29 3.20
C ALA A 14 1.05 -11.30 3.92
N LEU A 15 1.14 -11.22 5.25
CA LEU A 15 1.91 -12.22 6.04
C LEU A 15 1.34 -13.62 5.90
N TYR A 16 0.01 -13.76 5.89
CA TYR A 16 -0.65 -15.04 5.68
C TYR A 16 -0.35 -15.62 4.30
N GLU A 17 -0.51 -14.83 3.24
CA GLU A 17 -0.19 -15.26 1.87
C GLU A 17 1.28 -15.67 1.74
N LEU A 18 2.22 -14.87 2.28
CA LEU A 18 3.64 -15.22 2.26
C LEU A 18 3.97 -16.50 3.02
N ALA A 19 3.19 -16.86 4.04
CA ALA A 19 3.41 -18.09 4.81
C ALA A 19 2.97 -19.36 4.05
N VAL A 20 2.07 -19.23 3.07
CA VAL A 20 1.51 -20.38 2.33
C VAL A 20 1.84 -20.39 0.84
N PHE A 21 2.34 -19.28 0.30
CA PHE A 21 2.68 -19.13 -1.11
C PHE A 21 3.92 -19.98 -1.47
N ASP A 22 3.79 -20.78 -2.54
CA ASP A 22 4.88 -21.52 -3.15
C ASP A 22 5.43 -20.75 -4.37
N PRO A 23 6.65 -20.19 -4.31
CA PRO A 23 7.24 -19.46 -5.43
C PRO A 23 7.97 -20.36 -6.45
N SER A 24 7.90 -21.69 -6.33
CA SER A 24 8.76 -22.62 -7.07
C SER A 24 8.48 -22.72 -8.58
N ASP A 25 7.22 -22.59 -9.01
CA ASP A 25 6.81 -22.70 -10.41
C ASP A 25 5.88 -21.55 -10.84
N PRO A 26 6.43 -20.42 -11.36
CA PRO A 26 5.61 -19.33 -11.85
C PRO A 26 4.89 -19.64 -13.18
N VAL A 27 5.18 -20.76 -13.84
CA VAL A 27 4.60 -21.14 -15.14
C VAL A 27 3.32 -21.94 -14.93
N LEU A 28 3.39 -23.04 -14.18
CA LEU A 28 2.25 -23.94 -13.99
C LEU A 28 1.52 -23.73 -12.67
N ASP A 29 2.14 -23.13 -11.65
CA ASP A 29 1.47 -22.82 -10.38
C ASP A 29 1.61 -21.33 -9.95
N PRO A 30 1.23 -20.37 -10.79
CA PRO A 30 1.31 -18.95 -10.45
C PRO A 30 0.36 -18.54 -9.31
N MET A 31 0.62 -17.36 -8.74
CA MET A 31 -0.11 -16.81 -7.58
C MET A 31 -1.65 -16.91 -7.63
N TRP A 32 -2.26 -16.78 -8.82
CA TRP A 32 -3.71 -16.85 -8.97
C TRP A 32 -4.27 -18.28 -8.89
N ARG A 33 -3.45 -19.32 -9.12
CA ARG A 33 -3.83 -20.72 -8.89
C ARG A 33 -3.80 -21.10 -7.42
N GLN A 34 -2.93 -20.45 -6.65
CA GLN A 34 -2.78 -20.68 -5.21
C GLN A 34 -3.77 -19.87 -4.37
N GLY A 35 -4.66 -19.10 -4.99
CA GLY A 35 -5.66 -18.28 -4.28
C GLY A 35 -5.08 -17.03 -3.62
N MET A 36 -3.94 -16.53 -4.11
CA MET A 36 -3.34 -15.30 -3.59
C MET A 36 -4.17 -14.09 -4.00
N PHE A 37 -4.50 -13.24 -3.04
CA PHE A 37 -5.35 -12.07 -3.22
C PHE A 37 -4.54 -10.77 -3.20
N VAL A 38 -3.63 -10.56 -2.24
CA VAL A 38 -2.88 -9.29 -2.08
C VAL A 38 -1.50 -9.29 -2.75
N ILE A 39 -0.85 -10.44 -2.93
CA ILE A 39 0.40 -10.56 -3.71
C ILE A 39 0.28 -9.95 -5.12
N PRO A 40 -0.81 -10.18 -5.90
CA PRO A 40 -1.00 -9.52 -7.19
C PRO A 40 -0.99 -7.99 -7.11
N PHE A 41 -1.60 -7.39 -6.07
CA PHE A 41 -1.68 -5.93 -5.92
C PHE A 41 -0.31 -5.31 -5.60
N MET A 42 0.48 -5.98 -4.75
CA MET A 42 1.87 -5.58 -4.46
C MET A 42 2.74 -5.68 -5.73
N THR A 43 2.62 -6.81 -6.44
CA THR A 43 3.36 -7.10 -7.68
C THR A 43 3.06 -6.08 -8.78
N ARG A 44 1.79 -5.69 -8.91
CA ARG A 44 1.34 -4.69 -9.90
C ARG A 44 2.09 -3.36 -9.78
N LEU A 45 2.51 -2.98 -8.57
CA LEU A 45 3.13 -1.68 -8.28
C LEU A 45 4.63 -1.74 -8.01
N GLY A 46 5.29 -2.86 -8.36
CA GLY A 46 6.75 -2.94 -8.36
C GLY A 46 7.38 -3.83 -7.31
N ILE A 47 6.60 -4.44 -6.41
CA ILE A 47 7.13 -5.32 -5.38
C ILE A 47 7.17 -6.75 -5.91
N THR A 48 8.35 -7.21 -6.32
CA THR A 48 8.52 -8.52 -6.97
C THR A 48 9.42 -9.49 -6.23
N ASN A 49 10.12 -9.03 -5.18
CA ASN A 49 11.16 -9.81 -4.51
C ASN A 49 10.81 -10.04 -3.04
N SER A 50 11.25 -11.19 -2.52
CA SER A 50 11.13 -11.60 -1.11
C SER A 50 12.49 -11.61 -0.42
N TRP A 51 12.49 -11.35 0.89
CA TRP A 51 13.64 -11.60 1.78
C TRP A 51 14.05 -13.07 1.84
N GLY A 52 13.19 -14.00 1.43
CA GLY A 52 13.48 -15.42 1.22
C GLY A 52 14.33 -15.72 -0.02
N GLY A 53 14.75 -14.71 -0.77
CA GLY A 53 15.71 -14.85 -1.88
C GLY A 53 15.09 -15.28 -3.21
N TRP A 54 13.78 -15.15 -3.36
CA TRP A 54 13.06 -15.44 -4.60
C TRP A 54 12.38 -14.19 -5.18
N SER A 55 12.10 -14.24 -6.47
CA SER A 55 11.33 -13.25 -7.22
C SER A 55 10.10 -13.89 -7.84
N ILE A 56 9.02 -13.13 -7.99
CA ILE A 56 7.73 -13.60 -8.51
C ILE A 56 7.78 -14.14 -9.94
N THR A 57 8.82 -13.79 -10.70
CA THR A 57 9.08 -14.29 -12.05
C THR A 57 10.01 -15.51 -12.07
N GLY A 58 10.27 -16.13 -10.91
CA GLY A 58 11.08 -17.36 -10.77
C GLY A 58 12.59 -17.12 -10.64
N GLY A 59 13.03 -15.86 -10.51
CA GLY A 59 14.44 -15.52 -10.32
C GLY A 59 14.92 -15.69 -8.87
N THR A 60 16.22 -15.96 -8.69
CA THR A 60 16.88 -15.90 -7.37
C THR A 60 17.41 -14.50 -7.09
N VAL A 61 17.22 -14.00 -5.87
CA VAL A 61 17.59 -12.63 -5.46
C VAL A 61 18.51 -12.69 -4.25
N THR A 62 19.68 -12.05 -4.34
CA THR A 62 20.64 -11.99 -3.23
C THR A 62 20.39 -10.82 -2.29
N ASN A 63 19.93 -9.68 -2.82
CA ASN A 63 19.58 -8.50 -2.04
C ASN A 63 18.27 -7.87 -2.57
N PRO A 64 17.12 -8.20 -1.99
CA PRO A 64 15.82 -7.64 -2.37
C PRO A 64 15.60 -6.20 -1.88
N GLY A 65 16.51 -5.64 -1.08
CA GLY A 65 16.36 -4.33 -0.46
C GLY A 65 15.30 -4.30 0.65
N ILE A 66 14.92 -3.08 1.06
CA ILE A 66 13.96 -2.87 2.16
C ILE A 66 12.52 -3.14 1.71
N TRP A 67 12.17 -2.77 0.48
CA TRP A 67 10.82 -2.89 -0.07
C TRP A 67 10.58 -4.25 -0.74
N SER A 68 10.62 -5.32 0.05
CA SER A 68 10.12 -6.64 -0.32
C SER A 68 8.65 -6.82 0.06
N TYR A 69 8.05 -7.97 -0.27
CA TYR A 69 6.72 -8.31 0.23
C TYR A 69 6.63 -8.26 1.76
N GLU A 70 7.65 -8.79 2.46
CA GLU A 70 7.74 -8.74 3.93
C GLU A 70 7.88 -7.32 4.44
N GLY A 71 8.69 -6.49 3.77
CA GLY A 71 8.87 -5.09 4.12
C GLY A 71 7.56 -4.29 4.03
N VAL A 72 6.77 -4.51 2.97
CA VAL A 72 5.43 -3.91 2.81
C VAL A 72 4.48 -4.37 3.91
N ALA A 73 4.45 -5.67 4.21
CA ALA A 73 3.60 -6.21 5.26
C ALA A 73 3.96 -5.63 6.64
N GLY A 74 5.26 -5.59 6.98
CA GLY A 74 5.77 -5.01 8.22
C GLY A 74 5.44 -3.52 8.36
N ALA A 75 5.57 -2.74 7.27
CA ALA A 75 5.20 -1.32 7.26
C ALA A 75 3.71 -1.11 7.57
N HIS A 76 2.82 -1.95 7.03
CA HIS A 76 1.38 -1.87 7.30
C HIS A 76 1.03 -2.19 8.76
N ILE A 77 1.68 -3.19 9.37
CA ILE A 77 1.48 -3.53 10.79
C ILE A 77 1.95 -2.38 11.69
N LEU A 78 3.13 -1.81 11.44
CA LEU A 78 3.64 -0.67 12.20
C LEU A 78 2.70 0.55 12.06
N PHE A 79 2.28 0.87 10.84
CA PHE A 79 1.35 1.96 10.58
C PHE A 79 -0.01 1.75 11.28
N SER A 80 -0.53 0.52 11.28
CA SER A 80 -1.76 0.16 12.01
C SER A 80 -1.64 0.50 13.50
N GLY A 81 -0.54 0.12 14.14
CA GLY A 81 -0.27 0.43 15.54
C GLY A 81 -0.21 1.94 15.81
N LEU A 82 0.48 2.71 14.95
CA LEU A 82 0.55 4.18 15.08
C LEU A 82 -0.84 4.83 14.96
N CYS A 83 -1.63 4.42 13.96
CA CYS A 83 -3.01 4.92 13.80
C CYS A 83 -3.92 4.52 14.96
N PHE A 84 -3.69 3.36 15.58
CA PHE A 84 -4.44 2.92 16.76
C PHE A 84 -4.16 3.83 17.95
N LEU A 85 -2.89 4.12 18.24
CA LEU A 85 -2.50 5.04 19.32
C LEU A 85 -3.05 6.45 19.09
N ALA A 86 -2.94 6.97 17.85
CA ALA A 86 -3.52 8.26 17.48
C ALA A 86 -5.04 8.30 17.68
N ALA A 87 -5.75 7.21 17.39
CA ALA A 87 -7.20 7.13 17.60
C ALA A 87 -7.58 7.20 19.08
N ILE A 88 -6.81 6.57 19.98
CA ILE A 88 -7.02 6.70 21.43
C ILE A 88 -6.81 8.15 21.86
N TRP A 89 -5.71 8.78 21.41
CA TRP A 89 -5.43 10.17 21.73
C TRP A 89 -6.56 11.11 21.30
N HIS A 90 -7.02 11.00 20.05
CA HIS A 90 -8.11 11.83 19.52
C HIS A 90 -9.45 11.58 20.21
N TRP A 91 -9.68 10.37 20.74
CA TRP A 91 -10.87 10.07 21.53
C TRP A 91 -10.83 10.73 22.91
N VAL A 92 -9.67 10.69 23.57
CA VAL A 92 -9.48 11.27 24.91
C VAL A 92 -9.49 12.80 24.84
N TYR A 93 -8.77 13.38 23.90
CA TYR A 93 -8.63 14.83 23.72
C TYR A 93 -9.54 15.34 22.59
N TRP A 94 -10.84 15.11 22.73
CA TRP A 94 -11.83 15.46 21.71
C TRP A 94 -12.20 16.95 21.71
N ASP A 95 -12.16 17.61 22.87
CA ASP A 95 -12.62 19.00 23.06
C ASP A 95 -11.48 20.00 22.76
N LEU A 96 -11.15 20.15 21.48
CA LEU A 96 -10.15 21.09 20.99
C LEU A 96 -10.82 22.33 20.41
N GLU A 97 -10.26 23.52 20.69
CA GLU A 97 -10.78 24.81 20.19
C GLU A 97 -10.94 24.85 18.67
N ILE A 98 -10.09 24.16 17.91
CA ILE A 98 -10.16 24.08 16.44
C ILE A 98 -11.49 23.50 15.92
N PHE A 99 -12.19 22.72 16.74
CA PHE A 99 -13.49 22.16 16.37
C PHE A 99 -14.67 23.06 16.73
N CYS A 100 -14.44 24.16 17.45
CA CYS A 100 -15.48 25.07 17.94
C CYS A 100 -15.50 26.38 17.15
N ASP A 101 -16.69 26.86 16.79
CA ASP A 101 -16.85 28.21 16.23
C ASP A 101 -16.75 29.24 17.35
N GLU A 102 -15.72 30.10 17.31
CA GLU A 102 -15.46 31.16 18.29
C GLU A 102 -16.68 32.05 18.57
N ARG A 103 -17.56 32.24 17.58
CA ARG A 103 -18.75 33.10 17.72
C ARG A 103 -19.88 32.43 18.50
N THR A 104 -19.96 31.11 18.48
CA THR A 104 -21.09 30.36 19.05
C THR A 104 -20.69 29.40 20.17
N GLY A 105 -19.40 29.09 20.31
CA GLY A 105 -18.87 28.06 21.20
C GLY A 105 -19.32 26.64 20.86
N LYS A 106 -19.91 26.42 19.67
CA LYS A 106 -20.44 25.11 19.25
C LYS A 106 -19.52 24.42 18.25
N PRO A 107 -19.53 23.08 18.20
CA PRO A 107 -18.83 22.34 17.18
C PRO A 107 -19.29 22.73 15.77
N SER A 108 -18.35 23.01 14.86
CA SER A 108 -18.65 23.40 13.49
C SER A 108 -17.54 22.97 12.52
N LEU A 109 -17.93 22.52 11.33
CA LEU A 109 -17.00 22.12 10.27
C LEU A 109 -17.39 22.80 8.95
N ASP A 110 -16.47 23.56 8.36
CA ASP A 110 -16.64 24.19 7.06
C ASP A 110 -16.41 23.16 5.94
N LEU A 111 -17.44 22.36 5.65
CA LEU A 111 -17.36 21.24 4.71
C LEU A 111 -16.91 21.64 3.28
N PRO A 112 -17.37 22.76 2.69
CA PRO A 112 -16.85 23.20 1.39
C PRO A 112 -15.34 23.44 1.39
N LYS A 113 -14.81 24.09 2.44
CA LYS A 113 -13.36 24.30 2.58
C LYS A 113 -12.62 22.99 2.79
N ILE A 114 -13.14 22.12 3.66
CA ILE A 114 -12.57 20.78 3.90
C ILE A 114 -12.51 19.98 2.60
N PHE A 115 -13.55 20.01 1.78
CA PHE A 115 -13.57 19.37 0.47
C PHE A 115 -12.47 19.91 -0.44
N GLY A 116 -12.33 21.24 -0.54
CA GLY A 116 -11.29 21.88 -1.35
C GLY A 116 -9.87 21.46 -0.94
N ILE A 117 -9.60 21.40 0.36
CA ILE A 117 -8.30 20.95 0.90
C ILE A 117 -8.02 19.49 0.48
N HIS A 118 -8.96 18.58 0.73
CA HIS A 118 -8.78 17.16 0.41
C HIS A 118 -8.69 16.91 -1.10
N LEU A 119 -9.46 17.63 -1.92
CA LEU A 119 -9.41 17.53 -3.37
C LEU A 119 -8.06 18.00 -3.90
N PHE A 120 -7.53 19.12 -3.40
CA PHE A 120 -6.23 19.62 -3.80
C PHE A 120 -5.11 18.61 -3.46
N LEU A 121 -5.08 18.12 -2.22
CA LEU A 121 -4.10 17.11 -1.79
C LEU A 121 -4.22 15.82 -2.61
N SER A 122 -5.43 15.38 -2.93
CA SER A 122 -5.67 14.20 -3.78
C SER A 122 -5.17 14.43 -5.21
N GLY A 123 -5.33 15.65 -5.75
CA GLY A 123 -4.79 16.03 -7.05
C GLY A 123 -3.26 16.00 -7.08
N VAL A 124 -2.61 16.56 -6.06
CA VAL A 124 -1.14 16.53 -5.92
C VAL A 124 -0.63 15.09 -5.79
N ALA A 125 -1.27 14.26 -4.96
CA ALA A 125 -0.91 12.86 -4.79
C ALA A 125 -1.07 12.06 -6.10
N CYS A 126 -2.18 12.25 -6.82
CA CYS A 126 -2.45 11.61 -8.10
C CYS A 126 -1.40 12.00 -9.16
N PHE A 127 -1.11 13.31 -9.27
CA PHE A 127 -0.08 13.80 -10.18
C PHE A 127 1.29 13.22 -9.86
N GLY A 128 1.71 13.23 -8.59
CA GLY A 128 2.99 12.67 -8.18
C GLY A 128 3.11 11.17 -8.47
N PHE A 129 2.07 10.40 -8.18
CA PHE A 129 2.05 8.96 -8.48
C PHE A 129 2.22 8.71 -9.99
N GLY A 130 1.47 9.41 -10.84
CA GLY A 130 1.59 9.30 -12.29
C GLY A 130 2.97 9.75 -12.80
N ALA A 131 3.40 10.96 -12.43
CA ALA A 131 4.60 11.59 -12.97
C ALA A 131 5.92 10.93 -12.53
N PHE A 132 5.96 10.30 -11.35
CA PHE A 132 7.19 9.76 -10.78
C PHE A 132 7.18 8.24 -10.59
N HIS A 133 6.11 7.67 -10.03
CA HIS A 133 6.06 6.23 -9.74
C HIS A 133 5.82 5.43 -11.02
N VAL A 134 4.78 5.78 -11.79
CA VAL A 134 4.37 5.04 -12.99
C VAL A 134 5.40 5.19 -14.12
N THR A 135 5.92 6.40 -14.34
CA THR A 135 6.95 6.67 -15.36
C THR A 135 8.31 6.08 -15.04
N GLY A 136 8.52 5.59 -13.82
CA GLY A 136 9.81 5.14 -13.34
C GLY A 136 10.86 6.24 -13.18
N LEU A 137 10.49 7.53 -13.30
CA LEU A 137 11.42 8.65 -13.13
C LEU A 137 12.00 8.69 -11.71
N TYR A 138 11.18 8.36 -10.71
CA TYR A 138 11.59 8.24 -9.31
C TYR A 138 10.84 7.11 -8.59
N GLY A 139 10.54 6.03 -9.33
CA GLY A 139 9.84 4.86 -8.81
C GLY A 139 10.11 3.61 -9.66
N PRO A 140 9.52 2.47 -9.30
CA PRO A 140 9.80 1.21 -9.98
C PRO A 140 9.06 1.06 -11.32
N GLY A 141 8.08 1.90 -11.62
CA GLY A 141 7.12 1.68 -12.70
C GLY A 141 5.98 0.77 -12.26
N ILE A 142 5.36 0.08 -13.22
CA ILE A 142 4.22 -0.81 -13.00
C ILE A 142 4.41 -2.13 -13.73
N TRP A 143 3.61 -3.15 -13.38
CA TRP A 143 3.59 -4.41 -14.11
C TRP A 143 3.03 -4.24 -15.52
N VAL A 144 3.77 -4.75 -16.52
CA VAL A 144 3.39 -4.83 -17.92
C VAL A 144 3.62 -6.26 -18.43
N SER A 145 2.90 -6.66 -19.48
CA SER A 145 3.08 -7.94 -20.13
C SER A 145 2.82 -7.83 -21.63
N ASP A 146 3.27 -8.82 -22.39
CA ASP A 146 2.85 -9.03 -23.77
C ASP A 146 1.36 -9.43 -23.85
N PRO A 147 0.73 -9.37 -25.04
CA PRO A 147 -0.69 -9.68 -25.21
C PRO A 147 -1.13 -11.09 -24.79
N TYR A 148 -0.19 -12.04 -24.66
CA TYR A 148 -0.46 -13.42 -24.26
C TYR A 148 -0.11 -13.71 -22.80
N GLY A 149 0.40 -12.73 -22.04
CA GLY A 149 0.69 -12.92 -20.61
C GLY A 149 1.90 -13.82 -20.32
N LEU A 150 2.86 -13.92 -21.24
CA LEU A 150 3.99 -14.86 -21.16
C LEU A 150 5.29 -14.25 -20.62
N THR A 151 5.48 -12.94 -20.79
CA THR A 151 6.73 -12.23 -20.43
C THR A 151 6.46 -11.04 -19.52
N GLY A 152 5.59 -11.23 -18.52
CA GLY A 152 5.23 -10.19 -17.56
C GLY A 152 6.42 -9.75 -16.70
N LYS A 153 6.55 -8.44 -16.49
CA LYS A 153 7.58 -7.83 -15.64
C LYS A 153 7.17 -6.43 -15.22
N VAL A 154 7.85 -5.89 -14.22
CA VAL A 154 7.74 -4.46 -13.86
C VAL A 154 8.58 -3.63 -14.84
N GLN A 155 8.03 -2.55 -15.36
CA GLN A 155 8.73 -1.62 -16.23
C GLN A 155 8.20 -0.17 -16.07
N PRO A 156 9.08 0.84 -16.23
CA PRO A 156 8.66 2.22 -16.47
C PRO A 156 7.73 2.35 -17.69
N LEU A 157 6.69 3.20 -17.58
CA LEU A 157 5.73 3.50 -18.68
C LEU A 157 5.76 4.97 -19.12
#